data_AF-A0A1F6PS44-F1
#
_entry.id   AF-A0A1F6PS44-F1
#
_cell.length_a   1.000
_cell.length_b   1.000
_cell.length_c   1.000
_cell.angle_alpha   90.00
_cell.angle_beta   90.00
_cell.angle_gamma   90.00
#
_symmetry.space_group_name_H-M   'P 1'
#
loop_
_entity.id
_entity.type
_entity.pdbx_description
1 polymer ?
#
loop_
_entity_poly.entity_id
_entity_poly.type
_entity_poly.pdbx_seq_one_letter_code
_entity_poly.pdbx_strand_id
1 'polypeptide(L)'
;MYSCNLTNYNNNLSFGKREKLPIYVMEKVSNSFMNEVHTGVKEYPIALFSKIQKTGLDQIRLASKASNSVPDIPELQNIFKNELVPGSRNTHDEIANGEAVIGTSKDGKKYNFLGLFESPLCLSIKANKGSVGHELTHKADSLLKSIIGIDISSIKGFKAVVSMDLCKLSERKNLYPQIYNQYNNKYNPKMIDYIMQKSTPENLNEAGLREIFAECGASLTTGSQNENHIKVKSEFMKTFFPKSYEYVQKYLYLMGMR
;
A
#
# COMPACT_ATOMS: atom_id res chain seq x y z
N MET A 1 16.30 33.14 2.46
CA MET A 1 16.52 31.82 3.11
C MET A 1 15.39 31.60 4.08
N TYR A 2 14.42 30.72 3.77
CA TYR A 2 13.35 30.38 4.70
C TYR A 2 13.80 29.19 5.55
N SER A 3 14.17 29.45 6.80
CA SER A 3 14.33 28.42 7.82
C SER A 3 12.95 27.84 8.14
N CYS A 4 12.67 26.64 7.66
CA CYS A 4 11.53 25.87 8.13
C CYS A 4 11.84 25.42 9.55
N ASN A 5 11.32 26.15 10.55
CA ASN A 5 11.37 25.72 11.94
C ASN A 5 10.58 24.41 12.05
N LEU A 6 11.28 23.32 12.41
CA LEU A 6 10.78 21.96 12.65
C LEU A 6 9.84 21.85 13.88
N THR A 7 9.22 22.96 14.32
CA THR A 7 8.73 23.11 15.70
C THR A 7 7.28 22.70 15.94
N ASN A 8 6.62 21.94 15.06
CA ASN A 8 5.23 21.49 15.33
C ASN A 8 4.92 20.05 14.88
N TYR A 9 5.80 19.09 15.20
CA TYR A 9 5.41 17.67 15.29
C TYR A 9 4.58 17.40 16.56
N ASN A 10 3.54 18.20 16.79
CA ASN A 10 2.73 18.11 17.99
C ASN A 10 1.52 17.21 17.72
N ASN A 11 1.74 15.90 17.77
CA ASN A 11 0.81 14.90 18.32
C ASN A 11 1.35 13.49 18.08
N ASN A 12 2.18 13.00 19.01
CA ASN A 12 2.37 11.55 19.14
C ASN A 12 1.03 10.95 19.57
N LEU A 13 0.32 10.29 18.65
CA LEU A 13 -0.80 9.43 19.03
C LEU A 13 -0.23 8.20 19.75
N SER A 14 -0.10 8.31 21.07
CA SER A 14 0.22 7.17 21.94
C SER A 14 -1.04 6.32 22.07
N PHE A 15 -1.21 5.36 21.16
CA PHE A 15 -2.15 4.29 21.43
C PHE A 15 -1.51 3.45 22.57
N GLY A 16 -2.21 3.09 23.64
CA GLY A 16 -1.60 2.65 24.93
C GLY A 16 -0.46 1.61 24.92
N LYS A 17 0.41 1.70 25.95
CA LYS A 17 1.50 0.85 26.52
C LYS A 17 2.29 -0.18 25.69
N ARG A 18 2.02 -0.38 24.41
CA ARG A 18 2.78 -1.25 23.51
C ARG A 18 3.35 -0.39 22.41
N GLU A 19 4.40 0.36 22.73
CA GLU A 19 5.51 0.72 21.83
C GLU A 19 5.14 0.65 20.32
N LYS A 20 4.73 1.80 19.75
CA LYS A 20 4.00 1.88 18.47
C LYS A 20 4.83 2.51 17.38
N LEU A 21 4.56 2.13 16.13
CA LEU A 21 4.94 2.90 14.96
C LEU A 21 4.52 4.36 15.18
N PRO A 22 5.47 5.31 15.18
CA PRO A 22 5.12 6.70 15.34
C PRO A 22 4.33 7.16 14.12
N ILE A 23 3.16 7.76 14.36
CA ILE A 23 2.34 8.41 13.34
C ILE A 23 2.56 9.91 13.47
N TYR A 24 3.07 10.53 12.41
CA TYR A 24 3.28 11.97 12.33
C TYR A 24 2.25 12.60 11.40
N VAL A 25 1.50 13.57 11.92
CA VAL A 25 0.62 14.42 11.11
C VAL A 25 1.46 15.60 10.62
N MET A 26 1.81 15.59 9.34
CA MET A 26 2.72 16.57 8.73
C MET A 26 1.98 17.85 8.33
N GLU A 27 0.69 17.72 8.06
CA GLU A 27 -0.23 18.80 7.72
C GLU A 27 -1.62 18.44 8.24
N LYS A 28 -2.50 19.43 8.47
CA LYS A 28 -3.88 19.19 8.88
C LYS A 28 -4.59 18.30 7.85
N VAL A 29 -5.10 17.17 8.32
CA VAL A 29 -5.95 16.22 7.58
C VAL A 29 -7.31 16.08 8.25
N SER A 30 -8.33 15.54 7.58
CA SER A 30 -9.64 15.34 8.21
C SER A 30 -9.62 14.23 9.27
N ASN A 31 -10.54 14.37 10.22
CA ASN A 31 -10.82 13.34 11.22
C ASN A 31 -11.30 12.03 10.58
N SER A 32 -12.05 12.09 9.47
CA SER A 32 -12.47 10.89 8.75
C SER A 32 -11.27 10.10 8.22
N PHE A 33 -10.29 10.77 7.62
CA PHE A 33 -9.08 10.13 7.13
C PHE A 33 -8.23 9.54 8.27
N MET A 34 -8.04 10.30 9.36
CA MET A 34 -7.36 9.80 10.56
C MET A 34 -8.00 8.52 11.11
N ASN A 35 -9.34 8.45 11.10
CA ASN A 35 -10.08 7.27 11.57
C ASN A 35 -9.89 6.05 10.67
N GLU A 36 -9.88 6.24 9.35
CA GLU A 36 -9.62 5.16 8.38
C GLU A 36 -8.19 4.61 8.54
N VAL A 37 -7.20 5.48 8.64
CA VAL A 37 -5.80 5.12 8.90
C VAL A 37 -5.67 4.33 10.21
N HIS A 38 -6.26 4.85 11.28
CA HIS A 38 -6.22 4.22 12.58
C HIS A 38 -6.88 2.83 12.58
N THR A 39 -8.00 2.68 11.87
CA THR A 39 -8.70 1.40 11.75
C THR A 39 -7.88 0.40 10.94
N GLY A 40 -7.31 0.82 9.80
CA GLY A 40 -6.44 -0.04 8.96
C GLY A 40 -5.20 -0.53 9.70
N VAL A 41 -4.52 0.37 10.43
CA VAL A 41 -3.33 0.01 11.22
C VAL A 41 -3.67 -0.94 12.38
N LYS A 42 -4.85 -0.81 13.01
CA LYS A 42 -5.25 -1.69 14.11
C LYS A 42 -5.55 -3.13 13.70
N GLU A 43 -6.06 -3.32 12.49
CA GLU A 43 -6.45 -4.64 11.99
C GLU A 43 -5.29 -5.42 11.37
N TYR A 44 -4.23 -4.72 10.96
CA TYR A 44 -3.04 -5.36 10.43
C TYR A 44 -2.23 -6.06 11.55
N PRO A 45 -1.52 -7.17 11.27
CA PRO A 45 -0.92 -8.00 12.31
C PRO A 45 0.05 -7.24 13.22
N ILE A 46 -0.25 -7.22 14.52
CA ILE A 46 0.62 -6.62 15.55
C ILE A 46 2.03 -7.24 15.51
N ALA A 47 2.16 -8.53 15.16
CA ALA A 47 3.48 -9.17 15.09
C ALA A 47 4.36 -8.57 13.99
N LEU A 48 3.77 -8.11 12.88
CA LEU A 48 4.49 -7.39 11.83
C LEU A 48 5.04 -6.06 12.39
N PHE A 49 4.18 -5.29 13.05
CA PHE A 49 4.54 -4.01 13.68
C PHE A 49 5.56 -4.15 14.82
N SER A 50 5.49 -5.22 15.61
CA SER A 50 6.44 -5.47 16.71
C SER A 50 7.88 -5.71 16.22
N LYS A 51 8.07 -6.11 14.96
CA LYS A 51 9.39 -6.26 14.35
C LYS A 51 9.89 -4.99 13.68
N ILE A 52 8.99 -4.17 13.12
CA ILE A 52 9.27 -2.83 12.58
C ILE A 52 9.88 -1.92 13.65
N GLN A 53 9.39 -2.07 14.86
CA GLN A 53 9.68 -1.21 15.98
C GLN A 53 11.15 -1.20 16.44
N LYS A 54 11.95 -2.21 16.04
CA LYS A 54 13.32 -2.38 16.55
C LYS A 54 14.33 -1.37 16.02
N THR A 55 14.02 -0.62 14.95
CA THR A 55 14.99 0.29 14.30
C THR A 55 14.82 1.75 14.74
N GLY A 56 13.62 2.18 15.15
CA GLY A 56 13.28 3.59 15.34
C GLY A 56 13.35 4.44 14.06
N LEU A 57 13.50 3.80 12.89
CA LEU A 57 13.61 4.44 11.57
C LEU A 57 12.32 4.34 10.76
N ASP A 58 11.40 3.48 11.19
CA ASP A 58 10.11 3.27 10.54
C ASP A 58 9.05 4.24 11.09
N GLN A 59 8.34 4.93 10.19
CA GLN A 59 7.36 5.97 10.55
C GLN A 59 6.14 5.91 9.63
N ILE A 60 4.95 6.21 10.16
CA ILE A 60 3.78 6.54 9.35
C ILE A 60 3.67 8.06 9.29
N ARG A 61 3.49 8.62 8.09
CA ARG A 61 3.36 10.07 7.90
C ARG A 61 2.08 10.39 7.15
N LEU A 62 1.28 11.29 7.73
CA LEU A 62 -0.05 11.66 7.25
C LEU A 62 0.00 13.08 6.71
N ALA A 63 -0.50 13.27 5.49
CA ALA A 63 -0.55 14.58 4.85
C ALA A 63 -1.73 14.69 3.88
N SER A 64 -2.02 15.90 3.41
CA SER A 64 -3.05 16.11 2.38
C SER A 64 -2.63 15.53 1.02
N LYS A 65 -1.33 15.58 0.70
CA LYS A 65 -0.71 15.06 -0.53
C LYS A 65 0.61 14.34 -0.24
N ALA A 66 1.06 13.53 -1.19
CA ALA A 66 2.27 12.71 -1.06
C ALA A 66 3.53 13.52 -0.71
N SER A 67 3.84 14.58 -1.48
CA SER A 67 5.03 15.40 -1.27
C SER A 67 5.09 16.06 0.11
N ASN A 68 3.92 16.38 0.67
CA ASN A 68 3.80 17.03 1.98
C ASN A 68 4.06 16.07 3.14
N SER A 69 4.03 14.76 2.90
CA SER A 69 4.42 13.76 3.90
C SER A 69 5.93 13.69 4.13
N VAL A 70 6.74 14.24 3.20
CA VAL A 70 8.20 14.14 3.20
C VAL A 70 8.89 15.50 2.97
N PRO A 71 8.58 16.54 3.76
CA PRO A 71 9.13 17.89 3.60
C PRO A 71 10.65 17.96 3.80
N ASP A 72 11.21 16.99 4.51
CA ASP A 72 12.60 16.82 4.92
C ASP A 72 13.40 15.89 3.98
N ILE A 73 12.81 15.36 2.90
CA ILE A 73 13.42 14.35 2.01
C ILE A 73 13.29 14.79 0.55
N PRO A 74 14.25 15.57 0.04
CA PRO A 74 14.16 16.21 -1.28
C PRO A 74 13.96 15.23 -2.45
N GLU A 75 14.57 14.06 -2.40
CA GLU A 75 14.48 13.07 -3.47
C GLU A 75 13.05 12.49 -3.60
N LEU A 76 12.38 12.25 -2.49
CA LEU A 76 11.00 11.74 -2.49
C LEU A 76 10.00 12.83 -2.92
N GLN A 77 10.26 14.10 -2.59
CA GLN A 77 9.42 15.19 -3.11
C GLN A 77 9.40 15.25 -4.64
N ASN A 78 10.53 14.95 -5.29
CA ASN A 78 10.61 14.92 -6.74
C ASN A 78 9.93 13.68 -7.31
N ILE A 79 10.14 12.50 -6.70
CA ILE A 79 9.51 11.24 -7.12
C ILE A 79 7.97 11.34 -7.04
N PHE A 80 7.43 11.90 -5.97
CA PHE A 80 5.98 12.01 -5.78
C PHE A 80 5.29 12.96 -6.75
N LYS A 81 6.05 13.88 -7.36
CA LYS A 81 5.57 14.79 -8.41
C LYS A 81 5.77 14.26 -9.82
N ASN A 82 6.41 13.10 -9.98
CA ASN A 82 6.55 12.44 -11.27
C ASN A 82 5.32 11.55 -11.55
N GLU A 83 5.07 11.31 -12.84
CA GLU A 83 3.98 10.42 -13.27
C GLU A 83 4.22 8.99 -12.75
N LEU A 84 3.20 8.42 -12.09
CA LEU A 84 3.18 7.04 -11.60
C LEU A 84 3.30 6.03 -12.73
N VAL A 85 2.57 6.30 -13.81
CA VAL A 85 2.57 5.52 -15.04
C VAL A 85 2.83 6.48 -16.19
N PRO A 86 3.88 6.25 -17.00
CA PRO A 86 4.17 7.11 -18.15
C PRO A 86 2.94 7.32 -19.02
N GLY A 87 2.57 8.59 -19.24
CA GLY A 87 1.41 8.99 -20.03
C GLY A 87 0.06 8.94 -19.32
N SER A 88 0.02 8.60 -18.03
CA SER A 88 -1.20 8.67 -17.22
C SER A 88 -1.54 10.07 -16.73
N ARG A 89 -0.56 11.00 -16.73
CA ARG A 89 -0.64 12.33 -16.09
C ARG A 89 -0.96 12.31 -14.61
N ASN A 90 -0.96 11.14 -13.96
CA ASN A 90 -1.26 11.00 -12.54
C ASN A 90 0.05 10.91 -11.77
N THR A 91 0.25 11.82 -10.83
CA THR A 91 1.36 11.81 -9.86
C THR A 91 0.89 11.24 -8.50
N HIS A 92 1.82 10.97 -7.57
CA HIS A 92 1.43 10.56 -6.21
C HIS A 92 0.67 11.67 -5.46
N ASP A 93 0.94 12.94 -5.78
CA ASP A 93 0.18 14.08 -5.28
C ASP A 93 -1.27 14.14 -5.83
N GLU A 94 -1.52 13.43 -6.93
CA GLU A 94 -2.77 13.40 -7.69
C GLU A 94 -3.56 12.10 -7.54
N ILE A 95 -3.09 11.16 -6.73
CA ILE A 95 -3.87 9.98 -6.34
C ILE A 95 -4.08 9.93 -4.82
N ALA A 96 -5.28 9.54 -4.40
CA ALA A 96 -5.51 9.19 -3.01
C ALA A 96 -4.94 7.80 -2.75
N ASN A 97 -3.74 7.77 -2.19
CA ASN A 97 -3.04 6.53 -1.89
C ASN A 97 -2.22 6.66 -0.61
N GLY A 98 -1.60 5.56 -0.20
CA GLY A 98 -0.37 5.67 0.55
C GLY A 98 0.82 5.30 -0.31
N GLU A 99 1.99 5.24 0.31
CA GLU A 99 3.21 4.80 -0.35
C GLU A 99 4.20 4.28 0.72
N ALA A 100 4.73 3.09 0.50
CA ALA A 100 5.80 2.52 1.32
C ALA A 100 7.20 2.74 0.70
N VAL A 101 7.90 3.79 1.13
CA VAL A 101 9.21 4.19 0.57
C VAL A 101 10.32 4.33 1.60
N ILE A 102 11.57 4.18 1.14
CA ILE A 102 12.78 4.53 1.91
C ILE A 102 13.29 5.88 1.41
N GLY A 103 13.57 6.79 2.33
CA GLY A 103 14.11 8.11 2.03
C GLY A 103 15.24 8.49 2.97
N THR A 104 16.09 9.40 2.51
CA THR A 104 17.20 9.96 3.29
C THR A 104 16.88 11.40 3.65
N SER A 105 16.71 11.71 4.92
CA SER A 105 16.50 13.08 5.38
C SER A 105 17.73 13.95 5.12
N LYS A 106 17.54 15.27 5.18
CA LYS A 106 18.61 16.28 5.03
C LYS A 106 19.81 16.08 5.97
N ASP A 107 19.64 15.41 7.11
CA ASP A 107 20.69 15.08 8.07
C ASP A 107 21.43 13.75 7.75
N GLY A 108 21.12 13.12 6.62
CA GLY A 108 21.75 11.88 6.16
C GLY A 108 21.16 10.60 6.75
N LYS A 109 20.16 10.70 7.62
CA LYS A 109 19.52 9.53 8.23
C LYS A 109 18.54 8.87 7.27
N LYS A 110 18.66 7.55 7.12
CA LYS A 110 17.73 6.76 6.32
C LYS A 110 16.52 6.38 7.15
N TYR A 111 15.36 6.59 6.59
CA TYR A 111 14.08 6.32 7.22
C TYR A 111 13.20 5.54 6.26
N ASN A 112 12.32 4.74 6.84
CA ASN A 112 11.43 3.87 6.10
C ASN A 112 9.99 4.31 6.37
N PHE A 113 9.37 4.94 5.40
CA PHE A 113 8.08 5.60 5.55
C PHE A 113 6.93 4.72 5.10
N LEU A 114 5.79 4.94 5.73
CA LEU A 114 4.49 4.69 5.15
C LEU A 114 3.80 6.05 5.07
N GLY A 115 3.83 6.66 3.89
CA GLY A 115 3.05 7.87 3.62
C GLY A 115 1.59 7.47 3.41
N LEU A 116 0.64 8.18 4.01
CA LEU A 116 -0.78 8.01 3.72
C LEU A 116 -1.36 9.40 3.42
N PHE A 117 -2.08 9.53 2.30
CA PHE A 117 -2.46 10.83 1.75
C PHE A 117 -3.98 10.94 1.63
N GLU A 118 -4.55 11.99 2.19
CA GLU A 118 -6.01 12.10 2.34
C GLU A 118 -6.77 12.22 1.01
N SER A 119 -6.32 13.12 0.12
CA SER A 119 -6.90 13.31 -1.21
C SER A 119 -6.12 14.38 -1.99
N PRO A 120 -5.90 14.19 -3.29
CA PRO A 120 -5.55 15.28 -4.20
C PRO A 120 -6.66 16.31 -4.31
N LEU A 121 -6.29 17.52 -4.71
CA LEU A 121 -7.16 18.67 -4.94
C LEU A 121 -8.28 18.47 -6.01
N CYS A 122 -8.34 17.31 -6.68
CA CYS A 122 -9.08 17.13 -7.93
C CYS A 122 -9.87 15.82 -8.10
N LEU A 123 -9.81 14.86 -7.15
CA LEU A 123 -10.54 13.59 -7.26
C LEU A 123 -11.50 13.39 -6.09
N SER A 124 -12.71 12.88 -6.36
CA SER A 124 -13.73 12.56 -5.36
C SER A 124 -13.41 11.30 -4.51
N ILE A 125 -12.25 10.67 -4.75
CA ILE A 125 -11.82 9.43 -4.11
C ILE A 125 -10.88 9.81 -2.97
N LYS A 126 -11.30 9.55 -1.73
CA LYS A 126 -10.47 9.74 -0.53
C LYS A 126 -9.72 8.45 -0.19
N ALA A 127 -8.57 8.57 0.45
CA ALA A 127 -7.89 7.39 0.99
C ALA A 127 -8.78 6.69 2.03
N ASN A 128 -8.81 5.36 1.93
CA ASN A 128 -9.69 4.49 2.70
C ASN A 128 -8.86 3.36 3.32
N LYS A 129 -9.45 2.63 4.24
CA LYS A 129 -8.81 1.53 4.95
C LYS A 129 -8.17 0.48 4.04
N GLY A 130 -8.76 0.15 2.88
CA GLY A 130 -8.13 -0.76 1.93
C GLY A 130 -6.86 -0.20 1.27
N SER A 131 -6.79 1.10 0.93
CA SER A 131 -5.54 1.74 0.49
C SER A 131 -4.47 1.70 1.59
N VAL A 132 -4.86 1.90 2.85
CA VAL A 132 -3.94 1.76 3.99
C VAL A 132 -3.43 0.32 4.10
N GLY A 133 -4.32 -0.66 3.94
CA GLY A 133 -3.97 -2.09 3.97
C GLY A 133 -3.07 -2.52 2.81
N HIS A 134 -3.30 -1.99 1.61
CA HIS A 134 -2.44 -2.20 0.43
C HIS A 134 -0.99 -1.80 0.73
N GLU A 135 -0.81 -0.58 1.22
CA GLU A 135 0.51 -0.02 1.50
C GLU A 135 1.17 -0.64 2.73
N LEU A 136 0.38 -1.00 3.74
CA LEU A 136 0.85 -1.82 4.84
C LEU A 136 1.34 -3.21 4.38
N THR A 137 0.75 -3.74 3.31
CA THR A 137 1.15 -5.03 2.72
C THR A 137 2.42 -4.89 1.88
N HIS A 138 2.59 -3.82 1.10
CA HIS A 138 3.88 -3.48 0.50
C HIS A 138 4.98 -3.29 1.55
N LYS A 139 4.63 -2.60 2.65
CA LYS A 139 5.54 -2.40 3.76
C LYS A 139 5.89 -3.73 4.41
N ALA A 140 4.93 -4.62 4.63
CA ALA A 140 5.15 -5.97 5.15
C ALA A 140 6.18 -6.75 4.32
N ASP A 141 6.09 -6.69 2.99
CA ASP A 141 7.08 -7.27 2.09
C ASP A 141 8.48 -6.69 2.30
N SER A 142 8.61 -5.36 2.27
CA SER A 142 9.88 -4.64 2.51
C SER A 142 10.50 -5.00 3.88
N LEU A 143 9.66 -5.21 4.89
CA LEU A 143 10.10 -5.60 6.23
C LEU A 143 10.52 -7.05 6.33
N LEU A 144 9.88 -7.97 5.61
CA LEU A 144 10.35 -9.35 5.54
C LEU A 144 11.76 -9.41 4.97
N LYS A 145 11.99 -8.63 3.92
CA LYS A 145 13.32 -8.48 3.32
C LYS A 145 14.35 -7.98 4.34
N SER A 146 14.00 -7.00 5.17
CA SER A 146 14.94 -6.45 6.16
C SER A 146 15.14 -7.32 7.40
N ILE A 147 14.12 -8.09 7.83
CA ILE A 147 14.16 -8.89 9.07
C ILE A 147 14.75 -10.28 8.84
N ILE A 148 14.34 -10.95 7.76
CA ILE A 148 14.69 -12.36 7.50
C ILE A 148 15.41 -12.56 6.16
N GLY A 149 15.71 -11.47 5.44
CA GLY A 149 16.44 -11.53 4.17
C GLY A 149 15.61 -12.08 3.00
N ILE A 150 14.29 -12.18 3.14
CA ILE A 150 13.41 -12.80 2.14
C ILE A 150 12.43 -11.75 1.61
N ASP A 151 12.50 -11.53 0.30
CA ASP A 151 11.53 -10.73 -0.47
C ASP A 151 10.35 -11.61 -0.86
N ILE A 152 9.10 -11.14 -0.75
CA ILE A 152 7.92 -11.95 -1.12
C ILE A 152 8.01 -12.41 -2.58
N SER A 153 8.55 -11.55 -3.45
CA SER A 153 8.76 -11.84 -4.87
C SER A 153 9.77 -12.96 -5.09
N SER A 154 10.60 -13.31 -4.10
CA SER A 154 11.57 -14.41 -4.16
C SER A 154 11.03 -15.74 -3.63
N ILE A 155 9.88 -15.73 -2.95
CA ILE A 155 9.33 -16.93 -2.29
C ILE A 155 8.76 -17.89 -3.34
N LYS A 156 9.35 -19.09 -3.43
CA LYS A 156 8.94 -20.15 -4.38
C LYS A 156 7.44 -20.46 -4.28
N GLY A 157 6.90 -20.57 -3.06
CA GLY A 157 5.49 -20.85 -2.84
C GLY A 157 4.57 -19.76 -3.38
N PHE A 158 4.93 -18.49 -3.21
CA PHE A 158 4.15 -17.37 -3.73
C PHE A 158 4.22 -17.28 -5.25
N LYS A 159 5.42 -17.43 -5.84
CA LYS A 159 5.58 -17.52 -7.31
C LYS A 159 4.71 -18.62 -7.92
N ALA A 160 4.66 -19.79 -7.29
CA ALA A 160 3.88 -20.91 -7.77
C ALA A 160 2.37 -20.58 -7.82
N VAL A 161 1.80 -20.01 -6.75
CA VAL A 161 0.37 -19.68 -6.74
C VAL A 161 0.02 -18.55 -7.71
N VAL A 162 0.91 -17.55 -7.89
CA VAL A 162 0.71 -16.49 -8.89
C VAL A 162 0.74 -17.07 -10.31
N SER A 163 1.70 -17.93 -10.63
CA SER A 163 1.76 -18.59 -11.94
C SER A 163 0.49 -19.41 -12.22
N MET A 164 -0.02 -20.16 -11.22
CA MET A 164 -1.28 -20.89 -11.35
C MET A 164 -2.48 -19.98 -11.64
N ASP A 165 -2.54 -18.81 -11.00
CA ASP A 165 -3.60 -17.84 -11.26
C ASP A 165 -3.49 -17.22 -12.66
N LEU A 166 -2.28 -16.86 -13.09
CA LEU A 166 -2.03 -16.32 -14.43
C LEU A 166 -2.38 -17.33 -15.53
N CYS A 167 -2.09 -18.63 -15.34
CA CYS A 167 -2.49 -19.70 -16.28
C CYS A 167 -4.01 -19.75 -16.52
N LYS A 168 -4.80 -19.35 -15.51
CA LYS A 168 -6.26 -19.37 -15.56
C LYS A 168 -6.88 -18.01 -15.87
N LEU A 169 -6.07 -16.96 -16.01
CA LEU A 169 -6.55 -15.59 -16.17
C LEU A 169 -7.45 -15.42 -17.41
N SER A 170 -7.03 -15.97 -18.56
CA SER A 170 -7.81 -15.87 -19.80
C SER A 170 -9.14 -16.63 -19.72
N GLU A 171 -9.15 -17.80 -19.09
CA GLU A 171 -10.36 -18.60 -18.87
C GLU A 171 -11.35 -17.83 -17.98
N ARG A 172 -10.87 -17.33 -16.83
CA ARG A 172 -11.67 -16.54 -15.87
C ARG A 172 -12.18 -15.25 -16.50
N LYS A 173 -11.42 -14.63 -17.41
CA LYS A 173 -11.83 -13.42 -18.13
C LYS A 173 -13.04 -13.69 -19.02
N ASN A 174 -13.08 -14.86 -19.66
CA ASN A 174 -14.21 -15.27 -20.48
C ASN A 174 -15.45 -15.62 -19.64
N LEU A 175 -15.24 -16.21 -18.45
CA LEU A 175 -16.32 -16.59 -17.54
C LEU A 175 -16.91 -15.38 -16.76
N TYR A 176 -16.06 -14.41 -16.42
CA TYR A 176 -16.43 -13.27 -15.57
C TYR A 176 -16.06 -11.92 -16.21
N PRO A 177 -16.50 -11.64 -17.46
CA PRO A 177 -16.12 -10.43 -18.18
C PRO A 177 -16.62 -9.16 -17.48
N GLN A 178 -17.78 -9.21 -16.80
CA GLN A 178 -18.31 -8.08 -16.03
C GLN A 178 -17.38 -7.65 -14.89
N ILE A 179 -16.82 -8.60 -14.12
CA ILE A 179 -15.91 -8.31 -13.00
C ILE A 179 -14.61 -7.73 -13.55
N TYR A 180 -14.06 -8.34 -14.60
CA TYR A 180 -12.83 -7.88 -15.26
C TYR A 180 -12.98 -6.44 -15.79
N ASN A 181 -14.06 -6.17 -16.53
CA ASN A 181 -14.29 -4.87 -17.15
C ASN A 181 -14.68 -3.81 -16.12
N GLN A 182 -15.42 -4.16 -15.08
CA GLN A 182 -15.74 -3.22 -14.00
C GLN A 182 -14.47 -2.77 -13.28
N TYR A 183 -13.50 -3.67 -13.08
CA TYR A 183 -12.22 -3.31 -12.52
C TYR A 183 -11.35 -2.49 -13.48
N ASN A 184 -11.25 -2.91 -14.74
CA ASN A 184 -10.37 -2.29 -15.74
C ASN A 184 -10.87 -0.94 -16.30
N ASN A 185 -12.19 -0.74 -16.41
CA ASN A 185 -12.77 0.40 -17.13
C ASN A 185 -13.36 1.48 -16.22
N LYS A 186 -13.78 1.14 -14.99
CA LYS A 186 -14.49 2.09 -14.09
C LYS A 186 -13.56 2.94 -13.24
N TYR A 187 -12.32 2.51 -13.02
CA TYR A 187 -11.43 3.12 -12.03
C TYR A 187 -10.13 3.68 -12.62
N ASN A 188 -9.46 2.96 -13.55
CA ASN A 188 -8.34 3.48 -14.32
C ASN A 188 -8.03 2.54 -15.52
N PRO A 189 -8.09 2.98 -16.78
CA PRO A 189 -7.66 2.17 -17.91
C PRO A 189 -6.22 1.68 -17.67
N LYS A 190 -5.95 0.38 -17.88
CA LYS A 190 -4.65 -0.30 -17.66
C LYS A 190 -4.33 -0.67 -16.20
N MET A 191 -5.29 -0.62 -15.27
CA MET A 191 -5.03 -1.05 -13.88
C MET A 191 -4.59 -2.52 -13.77
N ILE A 192 -5.12 -3.40 -14.63
CA ILE A 192 -4.72 -4.82 -14.63
C ILE A 192 -3.29 -4.98 -15.16
N ASP A 193 -2.92 -4.23 -16.21
CA ASP A 193 -1.54 -4.23 -16.72
C ASP A 193 -0.56 -3.69 -15.68
N TYR A 194 -0.99 -2.68 -14.90
CA TYR A 194 -0.25 -2.17 -13.75
C TYR A 194 -0.10 -3.23 -12.66
N ILE A 195 -1.14 -3.97 -12.28
CA ILE A 195 -1.02 -5.03 -11.27
C ILE A 195 -0.05 -6.11 -11.72
N MET A 196 -0.20 -6.56 -12.96
CA MET A 196 0.61 -7.67 -13.45
C MET A 196 2.04 -7.23 -13.77
N GLN A 197 2.30 -5.95 -14.05
CA GLN A 197 3.60 -5.45 -14.52
C GLN A 197 4.19 -6.32 -15.65
N LYS A 198 3.33 -6.71 -16.61
CA LYS A 198 3.65 -7.63 -17.72
C LYS A 198 4.04 -9.05 -17.30
N SER A 199 3.71 -9.48 -16.09
CA SER A 199 3.92 -10.87 -15.66
C SER A 199 3.10 -11.84 -16.50
N THR A 200 3.73 -12.94 -16.88
CA THR A 200 3.09 -14.12 -17.50
C THR A 200 3.36 -15.35 -16.64
N PRO A 201 2.67 -16.48 -16.86
CA PRO A 201 2.95 -17.71 -16.13
C PRO A 201 4.42 -18.15 -16.17
N GLU A 202 5.09 -17.91 -17.31
CA GLU A 202 6.48 -18.28 -17.58
C GLU A 202 7.48 -17.21 -17.14
N ASN A 203 7.06 -15.95 -17.10
CA ASN A 203 7.92 -14.81 -16.75
C ASN A 203 7.24 -13.91 -15.71
N LEU A 204 7.51 -14.19 -14.44
CA LEU A 204 6.96 -13.43 -13.32
C LEU A 204 7.83 -12.20 -13.02
N ASN A 205 7.27 -11.01 -13.25
CA ASN A 205 7.93 -9.76 -12.93
C ASN A 205 7.92 -9.52 -11.41
N GLU A 206 9.05 -9.08 -10.84
CA GLU A 206 9.17 -8.79 -9.41
C GLU A 206 8.17 -7.74 -8.92
N ALA A 207 8.02 -6.63 -9.65
CA ALA A 207 7.05 -5.60 -9.29
C ALA A 207 5.61 -6.13 -9.36
N GLY A 208 5.30 -6.96 -10.36
CA GLY A 208 3.98 -7.59 -10.48
C GLY A 208 3.66 -8.55 -9.33
N LEU A 209 4.65 -9.32 -8.88
CA LEU A 209 4.50 -10.18 -7.70
C LEU A 209 4.21 -9.36 -6.44
N ARG A 210 4.97 -8.28 -6.21
CA ARG A 210 4.80 -7.39 -5.05
C ARG A 210 3.43 -6.70 -5.06
N GLU A 211 2.96 -6.29 -6.23
CA GLU A 211 1.65 -5.65 -6.43
C GLU A 211 0.49 -6.62 -6.22
N ILE A 212 0.56 -7.84 -6.78
CA ILE A 212 -0.43 -8.90 -6.53
C ILE A 212 -0.50 -9.22 -5.04
N PHE A 213 0.64 -9.32 -4.36
CA PHE A 213 0.70 -9.53 -2.91
C PHE A 213 -0.02 -8.42 -2.15
N ALA A 214 0.26 -7.16 -2.49
CA ALA A 214 -0.34 -5.99 -1.87
C ALA A 214 -1.84 -5.88 -2.10
N GLU A 215 -2.33 -6.11 -3.33
CA GLU A 215 -3.76 -6.07 -3.62
C GLU A 215 -4.54 -7.23 -2.96
N CYS A 216 -3.92 -8.41 -2.83
CA CYS A 216 -4.47 -9.51 -2.03
C CYS A 216 -4.57 -9.12 -0.55
N GLY A 217 -3.55 -8.49 0.02
CA GLY A 217 -3.54 -8.02 1.41
C GLY A 217 -4.56 -6.90 1.66
N ALA A 218 -4.63 -5.93 0.75
CA ALA A 218 -5.62 -4.86 0.77
C ALA A 218 -7.05 -5.42 0.83
N SER A 219 -7.32 -6.50 0.09
CA SER A 219 -8.61 -7.17 0.03
C SER A 219 -9.04 -7.87 1.32
N LEU A 220 -8.11 -8.08 2.26
CA LEU A 220 -8.35 -8.69 3.57
C LEU A 220 -8.63 -7.67 4.68
N THR A 221 -8.24 -6.41 4.47
CA THR A 221 -8.38 -5.32 5.45
C THR A 221 -9.61 -4.44 5.19
N THR A 222 -10.57 -4.90 4.41
CA THR A 222 -11.70 -4.08 3.91
C THR A 222 -12.92 -4.32 4.80
N GLY A 223 -13.65 -3.28 5.22
CA GLY A 223 -14.77 -3.48 6.13
C GLY A 223 -15.80 -2.35 6.29
N SER A 224 -15.75 -1.24 5.54
CA SER A 224 -16.75 -0.17 5.69
C SER A 224 -17.68 -0.03 4.47
N GLN A 225 -18.91 0.42 4.69
CA GLN A 225 -19.91 0.62 3.63
C GLN A 225 -19.52 1.71 2.61
N ASN A 226 -18.55 2.55 2.93
CA ASN A 226 -18.01 3.59 2.04
C ASN A 226 -17.01 3.05 0.99
N GLU A 227 -16.74 1.74 0.98
CA GLU A 227 -15.67 1.11 0.21
C GLU A 227 -16.13 0.37 -1.06
N ASN A 228 -17.18 0.83 -1.76
CA ASN A 228 -17.65 0.16 -2.98
C ASN A 228 -16.54 -0.08 -4.02
N HIS A 229 -15.57 0.83 -4.13
CA HIS A 229 -14.36 0.67 -4.94
C HIS A 229 -13.52 -0.55 -4.52
N ILE A 230 -13.34 -0.75 -3.23
CA ILE A 230 -12.53 -1.84 -2.70
C ILE A 230 -13.27 -3.17 -2.75
N LYS A 231 -14.61 -3.18 -2.65
CA LYS A 231 -15.39 -4.39 -2.89
C LYS A 231 -15.16 -4.93 -4.29
N VAL A 232 -15.12 -4.06 -5.30
CA VAL A 232 -14.77 -4.44 -6.68
C VAL A 232 -13.34 -4.99 -6.75
N LYS A 233 -12.37 -4.36 -6.07
CA LYS A 233 -10.99 -4.89 -5.95
C LYS A 233 -10.96 -6.28 -5.33
N SER A 234 -11.63 -6.46 -4.18
CA SER A 234 -11.68 -7.73 -3.45
C SER A 234 -12.34 -8.82 -4.28
N GLU A 235 -13.43 -8.50 -4.97
CA GLU A 235 -14.11 -9.41 -5.89
C GLU A 235 -13.20 -9.78 -7.09
N PHE A 236 -12.50 -8.80 -7.65
CA PHE A 236 -11.51 -9.04 -8.70
C PHE A 236 -10.39 -9.97 -8.21
N MET A 237 -9.74 -9.68 -7.08
CA MET A 237 -8.64 -10.49 -6.55
C MET A 237 -9.09 -11.91 -6.19
N LYS A 238 -10.29 -12.08 -5.61
CA LYS A 238 -10.84 -13.41 -5.30
C LYS A 238 -11.22 -14.19 -6.55
N THR A 239 -11.63 -13.52 -7.62
CA THR A 239 -12.04 -14.17 -8.87
C THR A 239 -10.85 -14.53 -9.74
N PHE A 240 -9.92 -13.59 -9.92
CA PHE A 240 -8.82 -13.70 -10.88
C PHE A 240 -7.51 -14.18 -10.27
N PHE A 241 -7.30 -13.94 -8.97
CA PHE A 241 -6.12 -14.37 -8.21
C PHE A 241 -6.47 -15.15 -6.91
N PRO A 242 -7.40 -16.14 -6.94
CA PRO A 242 -7.86 -16.86 -5.76
C PRO A 242 -6.73 -17.59 -5.01
N LYS A 243 -5.75 -18.17 -5.72
CA LYS A 243 -4.67 -18.92 -5.06
C LYS A 243 -3.66 -17.99 -4.40
N SER A 244 -3.39 -16.86 -5.03
CA SER A 244 -2.60 -15.78 -4.45
C SER A 244 -3.30 -15.20 -3.23
N TYR A 245 -4.61 -14.93 -3.32
CA TYR A 245 -5.42 -14.44 -2.20
C TYR A 245 -5.40 -15.41 -1.00
N GLU A 246 -5.63 -16.70 -1.24
CA GLU A 246 -5.58 -17.76 -0.21
C GLU A 246 -4.20 -17.84 0.45
N TYR A 247 -3.13 -17.73 -0.35
CA TYR A 247 -1.76 -17.72 0.15
C TYR A 247 -1.50 -16.52 1.07
N VAL A 248 -1.83 -15.30 0.61
CA VAL A 248 -1.64 -14.07 1.39
C VAL A 248 -2.48 -14.09 2.66
N GLN A 249 -3.71 -14.57 2.61
CA GLN A 249 -4.56 -14.73 3.78
C GLN A 249 -3.92 -15.65 4.82
N LYS A 250 -3.48 -16.83 4.40
CA LYS A 250 -2.79 -17.77 5.31
C LYS A 250 -1.50 -17.18 5.86
N TYR A 251 -0.75 -16.49 5.02
CA TYR A 251 0.49 -15.82 5.40
C TYR A 251 0.24 -14.76 6.50
N LEU A 252 -0.71 -13.84 6.28
CA LEU A 252 -1.05 -12.80 7.25
C LEU A 252 -1.66 -13.38 8.53
N TYR A 253 -2.47 -14.44 8.42
CA TYR A 253 -3.00 -15.17 9.58
C TYR A 253 -1.87 -15.75 10.44
N LEU A 254 -0.87 -16.40 9.83
CA LEU A 254 0.31 -16.91 10.54
C LEU A 254 1.15 -15.79 11.17
N MET A 255 1.12 -14.59 10.59
CA MET A 255 1.71 -13.38 11.16
C MET A 255 0.84 -12.75 12.27
N GLY A 256 -0.33 -13.31 12.58
CA GLY A 256 -1.20 -12.86 13.65
C GLY A 256 -2.33 -11.92 13.23
N MET A 257 -2.68 -11.87 11.93
CA MET A 257 -3.96 -11.31 11.49
C MET A 257 -5.08 -12.23 12.00
N ARG A 258 -6.12 -11.65 12.62
CA ARG A 258 -7.32 -12.41 13.01
C ARG A 258 -8.44 -12.17 12.02
#